data_AF-A0A967Z868-F1
#
_entry.id   AF-A0A967Z868-F1
#
_cell.length_a   1.000
_cell.length_b   1.000
_cell.length_c   1.000
_cell.angle_alpha   90.00
_cell.angle_beta   90.00
_cell.angle_gamma   90.00
#
_symmetry.space_group_name_H-M   'P 1'
#
loop_
_entity.id
_entity.type
_entity.pdbx_description
1 polymer ?
#
loop_
_entity_poly.entity_id
_entity_poly.type
_entity_poly.pdbx_seq_one_letter_code
_entity_poly.pdbx_strand_id
1 'polypeptide(L)'
;VFSGIVHGLSKVYPLLQVIDSSPYDRAMRRIHNYMKDTESFRNDTTGYKEIRFPPYSAWSVFTDGISHSAVSGQFALITTLLVPLENMGQPELAPYNILAAAS
;
A
#
# COMPACT_ATOMS: atom_id res chain seq x y z
N VAL A 1 16.91 -10.64 16.34
CA VAL A 1 16.97 -12.01 16.92
C VAL A 1 15.74 -12.86 16.52
N PHE A 2 14.51 -12.33 16.59
CA PHE A 2 13.29 -13.09 16.23
C PHE A 2 13.11 -13.44 14.74
N SER A 3 13.57 -12.61 13.80
CA SER A 3 13.31 -12.81 12.36
C SER A 3 14.00 -14.06 11.76
N GLY A 4 15.21 -14.42 12.25
CA GLY A 4 15.94 -15.59 11.72
C GLY A 4 15.28 -16.93 12.03
N ILE A 5 14.63 -17.05 13.20
CA ILE A 5 13.92 -18.26 13.63
C ILE A 5 12.62 -18.42 12.83
N VAL A 6 11.89 -17.32 12.61
CA VAL A 6 10.65 -17.31 11.81
C VAL A 6 10.94 -17.63 10.34
N HIS A 7 12.06 -17.16 9.79
CA HIS A 7 12.46 -17.44 8.41
C HIS A 7 12.84 -18.91 8.16
N GLY A 8 13.37 -19.61 9.18
CA GLY A 8 13.63 -21.04 9.10
C GLY A 8 12.35 -21.89 9.13
N LEU A 9 11.37 -21.48 9.94
CA LEU A 9 10.10 -22.20 10.11
C LEU A 9 9.08 -21.91 8.99
N SER A 10 9.17 -20.75 8.33
CA SER A 10 8.29 -20.41 7.19
C SER A 10 8.47 -21.32 5.97
N LYS A 11 9.63 -21.98 5.85
CA LYS A 11 9.87 -23.03 4.82
C LYS A 11 9.01 -24.28 5.02
N VAL A 12 8.58 -24.54 6.25
CA VAL A 12 7.78 -25.74 6.61
C VAL A 12 6.29 -25.39 6.69
N TYR A 13 5.96 -24.16 7.10
CA TYR A 13 4.59 -23.66 7.18
C TYR A 13 4.48 -22.27 6.52
N PRO A 14 3.97 -22.18 5.28
CA PRO A 14 3.83 -20.90 4.54
C PRO A 14 3.00 -19.85 5.29
N LEU A 15 2.08 -20.27 6.17
CA LEU A 15 1.31 -19.36 7.02
C LEU A 15 2.17 -18.60 8.05
N LEU A 16 3.33 -19.12 8.48
CA LEU A 16 4.23 -18.41 9.40
C LEU A 16 4.90 -17.19 8.73
N GLN A 17 4.96 -17.18 7.40
CA GLN A 17 5.48 -16.06 6.61
C GLN A 17 4.59 -14.81 6.74
N VAL A 18 3.30 -15.00 7.06
CA VAL A 18 2.34 -13.92 7.35
C VAL A 18 2.68 -13.20 8.66
N ILE A 19 3.43 -13.84 9.56
CA ILE A 19 3.77 -13.30 10.89
C ILE A 19 4.96 -12.32 10.81
N ASP A 20 5.89 -12.47 9.86
CA ASP A 20 7.04 -11.57 9.69
C ASP A 20 6.90 -10.77 8.38
N SER A 21 6.14 -9.68 8.41
CA SER A 21 6.02 -8.77 7.26
C SER A 21 7.34 -8.02 7.04
N SER A 22 7.75 -7.77 5.80
CA SER A 22 9.03 -7.12 5.48
C SER A 22 9.20 -5.74 6.13
N PRO A 23 10.43 -5.19 6.25
CA PRO A 23 10.64 -3.82 6.71
C PRO A 23 9.80 -2.79 5.93
N TYR A 24 9.69 -2.97 4.61
CA TYR A 24 8.84 -2.15 3.75
C TYR A 24 7.36 -2.24 4.16
N ASP A 25 6.82 -3.45 4.31
CA ASP A 25 5.41 -3.63 4.71
C ASP A 25 5.11 -3.01 6.07
N ARG A 26 6.07 -3.08 7.01
CA ARG A 26 5.94 -2.42 8.31
C ARG A 26 5.93 -0.90 8.20
N ALA A 27 6.76 -0.32 7.34
CA ALA A 27 6.75 1.12 7.07
C ALA A 27 5.44 1.55 6.41
N MET A 28 5.00 0.85 5.36
CA MET A 28 3.73 1.12 4.68
C MET A 28 2.53 1.03 5.63
N ARG A 29 2.52 0.03 6.54
CA ARG A 29 1.47 -0.10 7.56
C ARG A 29 1.46 1.08 8.54
N ARG A 30 2.62 1.60 8.94
CA ARG A 30 2.71 2.78 9.81
C ARG A 30 2.14 4.02 9.10
N ILE A 31 2.48 4.23 7.83
CA ILE A 31 1.94 5.32 7.01
C ILE A 31 0.42 5.18 6.89
N HIS A 32 -0.07 3.99 6.54
CA HIS A 32 -1.50 3.70 6.43
C HIS A 32 -2.25 4.00 7.74
N ASN A 33 -1.74 3.53 8.88
CA ASN A 33 -2.37 3.78 10.18
C ASN A 33 -2.32 5.27 10.54
N TYR A 34 -1.19 5.94 10.30
CA TYR A 34 -1.08 7.38 10.52
C TYR A 34 -2.16 8.15 9.77
N MET A 35 -2.42 7.83 8.49
CA MET A 35 -3.46 8.50 7.70
C MET A 35 -4.88 8.25 8.24
N LYS A 36 -5.14 7.09 8.85
CA LYS A 36 -6.47 6.72 9.37
C LYS A 36 -6.73 7.17 10.80
N ASP A 37 -5.71 7.19 11.63
CA ASP A 37 -5.83 7.36 13.08
C ASP A 37 -5.49 8.79 13.51
N THR A 38 -4.80 9.57 12.67
CA THR A 38 -4.43 10.95 12.97
C THR A 38 -5.53 11.93 12.53
N GLU A 39 -6.19 12.56 13.50
CA GLU A 39 -7.25 13.53 13.24
C GLU A 39 -6.77 14.74 12.42
N SER A 40 -5.61 15.31 12.74
CA SER A 40 -5.08 16.46 12.01
C SER A 40 -4.85 16.17 10.53
N PHE A 41 -4.40 14.96 10.19
CA PHE A 41 -4.24 14.53 8.80
C PHE A 41 -5.59 14.37 8.08
N ARG A 42 -6.61 13.84 8.78
CA ARG A 42 -7.95 13.64 8.21
C ARG A 42 -8.71 14.94 8.00
N ASN A 43 -8.49 15.90 8.89
CA ASN A 43 -9.15 17.21 8.84
C ASN A 43 -8.44 18.18 7.89
N ASP A 44 -7.17 17.93 7.55
CA ASP A 44 -6.47 18.69 6.52
C ASP A 44 -6.91 18.25 5.11
N THR A 45 -7.75 19.07 4.49
CA THR A 45 -8.24 18.85 3.12
C THR A 45 -7.32 19.45 2.05
N THR A 46 -6.16 19.99 2.42
CA THR A 46 -5.23 20.60 1.47
C THR A 46 -4.79 19.57 0.44
N GLY A 47 -4.97 19.89 -0.84
CA GLY A 47 -4.60 19.00 -1.95
C GLY A 47 -5.58 17.85 -2.22
N TYR A 48 -6.67 17.74 -1.46
CA TYR A 48 -7.71 16.74 -1.72
C TYR A 48 -8.41 17.05 -3.04
N LYS A 49 -8.60 16.03 -3.87
CA LYS A 49 -9.34 16.12 -5.11
C LYS A 49 -10.35 14.99 -5.18
N GLU A 50 -11.62 15.34 -5.24
CA GLU A 50 -12.68 14.37 -5.48
C GLU A 50 -12.76 14.05 -6.97
N ILE A 51 -12.68 12.77 -7.31
CA ILE A 51 -12.84 12.28 -8.68
C ILE A 51 -14.11 11.42 -8.71
N ARG A 52 -15.03 11.75 -9.62
CA ARG A 52 -16.28 11.01 -9.82
C ARG A 52 -16.16 10.12 -11.04
N PHE A 53 -16.07 8.81 -10.82
CA PHE A 53 -16.09 7.81 -11.88
C PHE A 53 -17.55 7.52 -12.28
N PRO A 54 -17.95 7.74 -13.55
CA PRO A 54 -19.30 7.43 -13.98
C PRO A 54 -19.55 5.90 -14.01
N PRO A 55 -20.80 5.45 -13.91
CA PRO A 55 -21.14 4.05 -14.13
C PRO A 55 -20.59 3.52 -15.46
N TYR A 56 -20.20 2.25 -15.50
CA TYR A 56 -19.61 1.59 -16.68
C TYR A 56 -18.27 2.17 -17.16
N SER A 57 -17.56 2.90 -16.30
CA SER A 57 -16.17 3.30 -16.53
C SER A 57 -15.18 2.38 -15.84
N ALA A 58 -13.92 2.43 -16.27
CA ALA A 58 -12.81 1.73 -15.64
C ALA A 58 -11.65 2.69 -15.37
N TRP A 59 -10.90 2.42 -14.31
CA TRP A 59 -9.71 3.15 -13.93
C TRP A 59 -8.71 2.18 -13.29
N SER A 60 -7.44 2.58 -13.25
CA SER A 60 -6.34 1.82 -12.65
C SER A 60 -5.41 2.79 -11.93
N VAL A 61 -4.84 2.37 -10.80
CA VAL A 61 -3.87 3.16 -10.04
C VAL A 61 -2.95 2.25 -9.25
N PHE A 62 -1.71 2.68 -9.02
CA PHE A 62 -0.84 2.12 -7.98
C PHE A 62 -1.29 2.67 -6.62
N THR A 63 -2.15 1.91 -5.93
CA THR A 63 -2.80 2.35 -4.67
C THR A 63 -1.83 2.47 -3.49
N ASP A 64 -0.65 1.87 -3.58
CA ASP A 64 0.41 1.95 -2.57
C ASP A 64 1.23 3.25 -2.68
N GLY A 65 1.15 3.97 -3.80
CA GLY A 65 1.85 5.24 -4.00
C GLY A 65 1.00 6.50 -3.76
N ILE A 66 -0.31 6.38 -3.50
CA ILE A 66 -1.21 7.53 -3.38
C ILE A 66 -2.21 7.38 -2.24
N SER A 67 -2.39 8.45 -1.45
CA SER A 67 -3.49 8.54 -0.48
C SER A 67 -4.83 8.63 -1.20
N HIS A 68 -5.79 7.78 -0.83
CA HIS A 68 -7.09 7.71 -1.46
C HIS A 68 -8.16 7.26 -0.47
N SER A 69 -9.42 7.61 -0.77
CA SER A 69 -10.59 7.21 0.01
C SER A 69 -11.81 7.09 -0.90
N ALA A 70 -12.67 6.11 -0.63
CA ALA A 70 -13.97 5.98 -1.27
C ALA A 70 -15.02 6.74 -0.44
N VAL A 71 -15.51 7.86 -0.97
CA VAL A 71 -16.44 8.75 -0.24
C VAL A 71 -17.88 8.25 -0.32
N SER A 72 -18.33 7.83 -1.50
CA SER A 72 -19.67 7.31 -1.74
C SER A 72 -19.73 6.50 -3.03
N GLY A 73 -20.75 5.65 -3.17
CA GLY A 73 -20.97 4.82 -4.35
C GLY A 73 -21.52 3.45 -4.00
N GLN A 74 -21.97 2.71 -5.02
CA GLN A 74 -22.46 1.35 -4.87
C GLN A 74 -22.09 0.54 -6.12
N PHE A 75 -21.78 -0.74 -5.92
CA PHE A 75 -21.42 -1.71 -6.97
C PHE A 75 -20.14 -1.34 -7.74
N ALA A 76 -18.99 -1.77 -7.22
CA ALA A 76 -17.70 -1.67 -7.89
C ALA A 76 -17.08 -3.06 -8.05
N LEU A 77 -16.53 -3.35 -9.22
CA LEU A 77 -15.65 -4.50 -9.43
C LEU A 77 -14.20 -4.04 -9.25
N ILE A 78 -13.45 -4.73 -8.40
CA ILE A 78 -12.05 -4.40 -8.11
C ILE A 78 -11.20 -5.63 -8.41
N THR A 79 -10.06 -5.41 -9.06
CA THR A 79 -9.04 -6.43 -9.27
C THR A 79 -7.69 -5.87 -8.84
N THR A 80 -6.99 -6.59 -7.97
CA THR A 80 -5.63 -6.25 -7.56
C THR A 80 -4.65 -7.04 -8.39
N LEU A 81 -3.68 -6.34 -8.99
CA LEU A 81 -2.59 -6.92 -9.75
C LEU A 81 -1.28 -6.59 -9.05
N LEU A 82 -0.37 -7.56 -8.96
CA LEU A 82 0.99 -7.35 -8.45
C LEU A 82 1.92 -7.13 -9.64
N VAL A 83 2.67 -6.03 -9.62
CA VAL A 83 3.66 -5.70 -10.66
C VAL A 83 5.05 -5.89 -10.06
N PRO A 84 5.89 -6.78 -10.61
CA PRO A 84 7.29 -6.91 -10.19
C PRO A 84 8.04 -5.57 -10.33
N LEU A 85 8.89 -5.24 -9.36
CA LEU A 85 9.63 -3.98 -9.35
C LEU A 85 10.53 -3.84 -10.59
N GLU A 86 11.12 -4.93 -11.08
CA GLU A 86 11.91 -4.94 -12.31
C GLU A 86 11.13 -4.55 -13.57
N ASN A 87 9.80 -4.62 -13.53
CA ASN A 87 8.93 -4.26 -14.65
C ASN A 87 8.48 -2.79 -14.59
N MET A 88 8.89 -2.03 -13.56
CA MET A 88 8.57 -0.61 -13.46
C MET A 88 9.44 0.20 -14.42
N GLY A 89 8.81 1.04 -15.26
CA GLY A 89 9.55 1.91 -16.19
C GLY A 89 10.34 3.04 -15.50
N GLN A 90 9.93 3.40 -14.28
CA GLN A 90 10.58 4.39 -13.41
C GLN A 90 10.68 3.82 -11.99
N PRO A 91 11.57 2.84 -11.75
CA PRO A 91 11.65 2.14 -10.48
C PRO A 91 11.99 3.05 -9.30
N GLU A 92 12.68 4.18 -9.53
CA GLU A 92 13.00 5.19 -8.53
C GLU A 92 11.77 5.86 -7.90
N LEU A 93 10.64 5.87 -8.63
CA LEU A 93 9.36 6.40 -8.14
C LEU A 93 8.51 5.35 -7.41
N ALA A 94 8.94 4.08 -7.39
CA ALA A 94 8.22 3.05 -6.66
C ALA A 94 8.29 3.34 -5.14
N PRO A 95 7.18 3.18 -4.38
CA PRO A 95 7.17 3.48 -2.94
C PRO A 95 8.27 2.74 -2.17
N TYR A 96 8.61 1.51 -2.59
CA TYR A 96 9.72 0.74 -2.03
C TYR A 96 11.05 1.50 -2.11
N ASN A 97 11.42 2.01 -3.29
CA ASN A 97 12.69 2.70 -3.50
C ASN A 97 12.69 4.10 -2.87
N ILE A 98 11.55 4.80 -2.88
CA ILE A 98 11.40 6.08 -2.18
C ILE A 98 11.66 5.90 -0.68
N LEU A 99 11.06 4.89 -0.06
CA LEU A 99 11.26 4.62 1.37
C LEU A 99 12.68 4.12 1.68
N ALA A 100 13.26 3.30 0.81
CA ALA A 100 14.64 2.82 0.98
C ALA A 100 15.67 3.96 0.87
N ALA A 101 15.39 5.00 0.06
CA ALA A 101 16.24 6.18 -0.05
C ALA A 101 16.08 7.16 1.14
N ALA A 102 14.98 7.08 1.88
CA ALA A 102 14.67 7.94 3.02
C ALA A 102 15.15 7.38 4.38
N SER A 103 15.63 6.12 4.41
CA SER A 103 16.14 5.43 5.59
C SER A 103 17.65 5.53 5.75
#